data_AF-A0AAN0SLA8-F1
#
_entry.id   AF-A0AAN0SLA8-F1
#
_cell.length_a   1.000
_cell.length_b   1.000
_cell.length_c   1.000
_cell.angle_alpha   90.00
_cell.angle_beta   90.00
_cell.angle_gamma   90.00
#
_symmetry.space_group_name_H-M   'P 1'
#
loop_
_entity.id
_entity.type
_entity.pdbx_description
1 polymer ?
#
loop_
_entity_poly.entity_id
_entity_poly.type
_entity_poly.pdbx_seq_one_letter_code
_entity_poly.pdbx_strand_id
1 'polypeptide(L)'
;MKRIGNTLVSRFRHISLSMISLPQYFAMSIGDWESEDFQNPPKGNFQCPITSYDLAEFGALLGFSGPKMASILVETVGAIKSAVKETIRLTEAQGIDKGEREHIELCASLIRTECDHLLAQADSVPEMSELL
;
A
#
# COMPACT_ATOMS: atom_id res chain seq x y z
N MET A 1 16.74 -40.82 30.31
CA MET A 1 17.85 -39.84 30.21
C MET A 1 17.35 -38.57 29.54
N LYS A 2 17.92 -37.44 29.99
CA LYS A 2 17.61 -36.01 29.82
C LYS A 2 16.96 -35.51 28.51
N ARG A 3 16.01 -34.58 28.72
CA ARG A 3 15.53 -33.55 27.79
C ARG A 3 16.70 -32.68 27.28
N ILE A 4 16.68 -32.38 26.00
CA ILE A 4 17.35 -31.22 25.38
C ILE A 4 16.18 -30.36 24.91
N GLY A 5 15.80 -29.29 25.60
CA GLY A 5 16.54 -28.03 25.61
C GLY A 5 16.16 -27.27 24.35
N ASN A 6 14.95 -26.69 24.24
CA ASN A 6 14.58 -25.42 24.86
C ASN A 6 15.53 -24.27 24.47
N THR A 7 15.71 -24.01 23.18
CA THR A 7 16.35 -22.77 22.69
C THR A 7 15.89 -22.45 21.26
N LEU A 8 14.63 -22.05 21.08
CA LEU A 8 14.17 -21.30 19.88
C LEU A 8 12.74 -20.71 20.00
N VAL A 9 12.09 -20.77 21.18
CA VAL A 9 10.71 -20.28 21.38
C VAL A 9 10.66 -19.10 22.37
N SER A 10 11.64 -18.19 22.33
CA SER A 10 11.79 -17.14 23.35
C SER A 10 12.03 -15.71 22.80
N ARG A 11 11.68 -15.41 21.54
CA ARG A 11 11.84 -14.03 21.02
C ARG A 11 10.60 -13.39 20.37
N PHE A 12 9.41 -13.93 20.59
CA PHE A 12 8.16 -13.32 20.12
C PHE A 12 7.13 -13.08 21.24
N ARG A 13 7.58 -12.77 22.45
CA ARG A 13 6.71 -12.21 23.49
C ARG A 13 7.31 -10.90 23.97
N HIS A 14 6.47 -9.86 23.99
CA HIS A 14 6.77 -8.43 24.22
C HIS A 14 7.01 -7.59 22.97
N ILE A 15 6.01 -7.53 22.10
CA ILE A 15 5.57 -6.21 21.61
C ILE A 15 4.10 -6.09 22.04
N SER A 16 3.90 -5.36 23.13
CA SER A 16 2.60 -4.80 23.46
C SER A 16 2.23 -3.87 22.31
N LEU A 17 1.25 -4.23 21.48
CA LEU A 17 0.58 -3.29 20.58
C LEU A 17 -0.20 -2.30 21.47
N SER A 18 0.52 -1.36 22.09
CA SER A 18 -0.05 -0.04 22.28
C SER A 18 -0.35 0.47 20.88
N MET A 19 -1.61 0.81 20.60
CA MET A 19 -2.04 1.49 19.37
C MET A 19 -1.36 2.87 19.29
N ILE A 20 -0.06 2.88 19.01
CA ILE A 20 0.63 4.05 18.53
C ILE A 20 0.36 3.99 17.03
N SER A 21 -0.61 4.79 16.57
CA SER A 21 -0.78 5.08 15.16
C SER A 21 0.47 5.83 14.70
N LEU A 22 1.54 5.08 14.42
CA LEU A 22 2.70 5.64 13.76
C LEU A 22 2.21 6.18 12.42
N PRO A 23 2.39 7.47 12.11
CA PRO A 23 2.06 7.98 10.79
C PRO A 23 2.79 7.12 9.75
N GLN A 24 2.01 6.45 8.90
CA GLN A 24 2.54 5.63 7.82
C GLN A 24 2.89 6.56 6.67
N TYR A 25 4.17 6.87 6.56
CA TYR A 25 4.73 7.54 5.39
C TYR A 25 5.21 6.48 4.40
N PHE A 26 4.93 6.69 3.12
CA PHE A 26 5.54 5.87 2.07
C PHE A 26 7.05 6.16 2.00
N ALA A 27 7.83 5.14 1.62
CA ALA A 27 9.30 5.20 1.64
C ALA A 27 9.91 6.17 0.61
N MET A 28 9.12 6.62 -0.36
CA MET A 28 9.49 7.64 -1.34
C MET A 28 8.52 8.81 -1.28
N SER A 29 9.03 10.03 -1.33
CA SER A 29 8.24 11.22 -1.68
C SER A 29 7.94 11.19 -3.18
N ILE A 30 6.78 11.69 -3.57
CA ILE A 30 6.52 12.22 -4.90
C ILE A 30 6.29 13.74 -4.72
N GLY A 31 6.76 14.56 -5.67
CA GLY A 31 6.74 16.03 -5.59
C GLY A 31 8.14 16.66 -5.38
N ASP A 32 8.24 17.97 -5.60
CA ASP A 32 9.50 18.74 -5.50
C ASP A 32 9.77 19.21 -4.06
N TRP A 33 10.13 18.25 -3.20
CA TRP A 33 10.33 18.48 -1.76
C TRP A 33 11.74 18.92 -1.38
N GLU A 34 12.64 19.06 -2.36
CA GLU A 34 13.97 19.66 -2.19
C GLU A 34 13.96 21.17 -2.42
N SER A 35 12.79 21.81 -2.58
CA SER A 35 12.69 23.26 -2.71
C SER A 35 13.41 23.99 -1.55
N GLU A 36 14.21 25.00 -1.91
CA GLU A 36 14.91 25.88 -0.96
C GLU A 36 13.95 26.60 0.01
N ASP A 37 12.65 26.63 -0.29
CA ASP A 37 11.61 27.20 0.56
C ASP A 37 11.34 26.36 1.83
N PHE A 38 11.73 25.08 1.84
CA PHE A 38 11.59 24.22 3.01
C PHE A 38 12.81 24.34 3.94
N GLN A 39 12.65 25.09 5.03
CA GLN A 39 13.70 25.22 6.07
C GLN A 39 14.10 23.88 6.73
N ASN A 40 13.26 22.85 6.63
CA ASN A 40 13.53 21.46 7.01
C ASN A 40 12.64 20.54 6.15
N PRO A 41 13.11 20.08 4.97
CA PRO A 41 12.29 19.24 4.12
C PRO A 41 11.99 17.90 4.81
N PRO A 42 10.73 17.47 4.90
CA PRO A 42 10.37 16.19 5.53
C PRO A 42 10.93 15.01 4.73
N LYS A 43 11.48 14.00 5.42
CA LYS A 43 11.90 12.74 4.82
C LYS A 43 10.68 11.92 4.40
N GLY A 44 10.17 12.09 3.18
CA GLY A 44 8.99 11.36 2.73
C GLY A 44 7.70 12.01 3.24
N ASN A 45 6.88 12.58 2.36
CA ASN A 45 5.61 13.20 2.78
C ASN A 45 4.37 12.60 2.12
N PHE A 46 4.47 11.40 1.54
CA PHE A 46 3.29 10.68 1.08
C PHE A 46 2.55 10.11 2.29
N GLN A 47 1.42 10.73 2.60
CA GLN A 47 0.54 10.31 3.67
C GLN A 47 -0.57 9.43 3.09
N CYS A 48 -0.99 8.43 3.85
CA CYS A 48 -2.21 7.70 3.54
C CYS A 48 -3.43 8.56 3.95
N PRO A 49 -4.46 8.71 3.10
CA PRO A 49 -4.62 8.07 1.79
C PRO A 49 -3.96 8.84 0.63
N ILE A 50 -3.49 8.10 -0.37
CA ILE A 50 -3.04 8.67 -1.66
C ILE A 50 -4.22 9.35 -2.36
N THR A 51 -4.05 10.56 -2.85
CA THR A 51 -5.10 11.34 -3.54
C THR A 51 -4.91 11.39 -5.06
N SER A 52 -5.93 11.87 -5.79
CA SER A 52 -5.82 12.14 -7.23
C SER A 52 -4.77 13.20 -7.57
N TYR A 53 -4.56 14.20 -6.70
CA TYR A 53 -3.52 15.22 -6.85
C TYR A 53 -2.12 14.59 -6.77
N ASP A 54 -1.89 13.77 -5.75
CA ASP A 54 -0.63 13.03 -5.55
C ASP A 54 -0.26 12.18 -6.78
N LEU A 55 -1.27 11.53 -7.38
CA LEU A 55 -1.10 10.70 -8.57
C LEU A 55 -0.87 11.53 -9.84
N ALA A 56 -1.52 12.70 -9.96
CA ALA A 56 -1.30 13.63 -11.05
C ALA A 56 0.11 14.23 -11.00
N GLU A 57 0.57 14.65 -9.82
CA GLU A 57 1.92 15.18 -9.59
C GLU A 57 2.97 14.10 -9.93
N PHE A 58 2.74 12.85 -9.50
CA PHE A 58 3.58 11.71 -9.89
C PHE A 58 3.67 11.53 -11.39
N GLY A 59 2.52 11.56 -12.07
CA GLY A 59 2.43 11.43 -13.51
C GLY A 59 3.25 12.52 -14.22
N ALA A 60 3.06 13.78 -13.80
CA ALA A 60 3.78 14.93 -14.36
C ALA A 60 5.30 14.79 -14.18
N LEU A 61 5.76 14.38 -13.00
CA LEU A 61 7.19 14.14 -12.72
C LEU A 61 7.81 13.07 -13.63
N LEU A 62 7.02 12.08 -14.04
CA LEU A 62 7.46 11.02 -14.96
C LEU A 62 7.21 11.36 -16.44
N GLY A 63 6.63 12.52 -16.75
CA GLY A 63 6.28 12.93 -18.10
C GLY A 63 5.02 12.24 -18.67
N PHE A 64 4.15 11.71 -17.80
CA PHE A 64 2.86 11.16 -18.19
C PHE A 64 1.76 12.23 -18.14
N SER A 65 0.95 12.29 -19.20
CA SER A 65 -0.32 13.04 -19.18
C SER A 65 -1.29 12.42 -18.15
N GLY A 66 -2.18 13.23 -17.57
CA GLY A 66 -3.22 12.76 -16.64
C GLY A 66 -4.02 11.55 -17.13
N PRO A 67 -4.56 11.53 -18.38
CA PRO A 67 -5.25 10.36 -18.92
C PRO A 67 -4.39 9.09 -19.00
N LYS A 68 -3.09 9.25 -19.31
CA LYS A 68 -2.15 8.12 -19.34
C LYS A 68 -1.90 7.59 -17.93
N MET A 69 -1.72 8.46 -16.95
CA MET A 69 -1.54 8.08 -15.56
C MET A 69 -2.78 7.35 -15.00
N ALA A 70 -3.98 7.88 -15.28
CA ALA A 70 -5.25 7.23 -14.94
C ALA A 70 -5.36 5.82 -15.56
N SER A 71 -5.01 5.67 -16.83
CA SER A 71 -5.03 4.36 -17.52
C SER A 71 -4.09 3.35 -16.87
N ILE A 72 -2.86 3.77 -16.54
CA ILE A 72 -1.87 2.92 -15.85
C ILE A 72 -2.42 2.45 -14.50
N LEU A 73 -3.05 3.34 -13.73
CA LEU A 73 -3.64 3.01 -12.43
C LEU A 73 -4.77 1.99 -12.59
N VAL A 74 -5.72 2.24 -13.49
CA VAL A 74 -6.85 1.33 -13.72
C VAL A 74 -6.38 -0.06 -14.13
N GLU A 75 -5.43 -0.14 -15.07
CA GLU A 75 -4.87 -1.42 -15.54
C GLU A 75 -4.14 -2.16 -14.42
N THR A 76 -3.25 -1.47 -13.70
CA THR A 76 -2.40 -2.07 -12.66
C THR A 76 -3.22 -2.51 -11.45
N VAL A 77 -4.06 -1.61 -10.93
CA VAL A 77 -4.89 -1.87 -9.74
C VAL A 77 -5.97 -2.91 -10.07
N GLY A 78 -6.56 -2.84 -11.27
CA GLY A 78 -7.49 -3.85 -11.75
C GLY A 78 -6.88 -5.26 -11.84
N ALA A 79 -5.63 -5.36 -12.32
CA ALA A 79 -4.89 -6.61 -12.36
C ALA A 79 -4.63 -7.17 -10.96
N ILE A 80 -4.18 -6.33 -10.02
CA ILE A 80 -3.95 -6.73 -8.61
C ILE A 80 -5.26 -7.21 -7.97
N LYS A 81 -6.33 -6.41 -8.07
CA LYS A 81 -7.65 -6.75 -7.52
C LYS A 81 -8.18 -8.09 -8.03
N SER A 82 -7.96 -8.37 -9.31
CA SER A 82 -8.34 -9.64 -9.93
C SER A 82 -7.47 -10.81 -9.44
N ALA A 83 -6.16 -10.60 -9.34
CA ALA A 83 -5.21 -11.61 -8.88
C ALA A 83 -5.44 -12.03 -7.43
N VAL A 84 -5.86 -11.13 -6.54
CA VAL A 84 -6.15 -11.44 -5.13
C VAL A 84 -7.16 -12.59 -4.99
N LYS A 85 -8.21 -12.61 -5.81
CA LYS A 85 -9.22 -13.69 -5.77
C LYS A 85 -8.60 -15.05 -6.11
N GLU A 86 -7.77 -15.09 -7.14
CA GLU A 86 -7.11 -16.33 -7.56
C GLU A 86 -6.07 -16.79 -6.54
N THR A 87 -5.28 -15.87 -5.99
CA THR A 87 -4.30 -16.16 -4.94
C THR A 87 -4.94 -16.79 -3.71
N ILE A 88 -6.10 -16.29 -3.26
CA ILE A 88 -6.84 -16.89 -2.13
C ILE A 88 -7.22 -18.33 -2.46
N ARG A 89 -7.85 -18.55 -3.63
CA ARG A 89 -8.28 -19.88 -4.08
C ARG A 89 -7.12 -20.89 -4.14
N LEU A 90 -5.97 -20.46 -4.68
CA LEU A 90 -4.76 -21.28 -4.76
C LEU A 90 -4.15 -21.57 -3.39
N THR A 91 -4.28 -20.64 -2.43
CA THR A 91 -3.76 -20.82 -1.07
C THR A 91 -4.65 -21.74 -0.25
N GLU A 92 -5.98 -21.60 -0.34
CA GLU A 92 -6.94 -22.49 0.32
C GLU A 92 -6.78 -23.95 -0.13
N ALA A 93 -6.43 -24.17 -1.40
CA ALA A 93 -6.17 -25.50 -1.95
C ALA A 93 -4.96 -26.21 -1.33
N GLN A 94 -4.09 -25.50 -0.59
CA GLN A 94 -2.92 -26.07 0.08
C GLN A 94 -3.24 -26.70 1.45
N GLY A 95 -4.50 -26.65 1.90
CA GLY A 95 -4.92 -27.26 3.16
C GLY A 95 -4.52 -26.46 4.40
N ILE A 96 -4.56 -25.13 4.28
CA ILE A 96 -4.26 -24.19 5.37
C ILE A 96 -5.22 -24.34 6.57
N ASP A 97 -4.72 -24.01 7.76
CA ASP A 97 -5.52 -24.02 8.98
C ASP A 97 -6.47 -22.81 9.08
N LYS A 98 -7.28 -22.80 10.14
CA LYS A 98 -8.27 -21.75 10.36
C LYS A 98 -7.62 -20.37 10.59
N GLY A 99 -6.54 -20.30 11.36
CA GLY A 99 -5.87 -19.03 11.66
C GLY A 99 -5.17 -18.47 10.43
N GLU A 100 -4.57 -19.33 9.61
CA GLU A 100 -4.01 -18.95 8.31
C GLU A 100 -5.10 -18.41 7.36
N ARG A 101 -6.27 -19.05 7.31
CA ARG A 101 -7.41 -18.58 6.51
C ARG A 101 -7.88 -17.20 6.96
N GLU A 102 -8.12 -17.01 8.26
CA GLU A 102 -8.55 -15.71 8.82
C GLU A 102 -7.54 -14.60 8.52
N HIS A 103 -6.24 -14.90 8.57
CA HIS A 103 -5.19 -13.94 8.23
C HIS A 103 -5.19 -13.57 6.74
N ILE A 104 -5.32 -14.55 5.85
CA ILE A 104 -5.39 -14.31 4.40
C ILE A 104 -6.63 -13.50 4.02
N GLU A 105 -7.78 -13.79 4.64
CA GLU A 105 -9.02 -13.03 4.43
C GLU A 105 -8.85 -11.56 4.86
N LEU A 106 -8.20 -11.31 6.00
CA LEU A 106 -7.87 -9.96 6.45
C LEU A 106 -6.96 -9.24 5.44
N CYS A 107 -5.85 -9.87 5.04
CA CYS A 107 -4.94 -9.31 4.03
C CYS A 107 -5.67 -9.00 2.72
N ALA A 108 -6.51 -9.92 2.24
CA ALA A 108 -7.29 -9.70 1.03
C ALA A 108 -8.28 -8.54 1.15
N SER A 109 -8.92 -8.38 2.31
CA SER A 109 -9.84 -7.25 2.56
C SER A 109 -9.13 -5.90 2.54
N LEU A 110 -7.94 -5.82 3.15
CA LEU A 110 -7.11 -4.61 3.11
C LEU A 110 -6.68 -4.29 1.68
N ILE A 111 -6.16 -5.26 0.93
CA ILE A 111 -5.73 -5.05 -0.45
C ILE A 111 -6.90 -4.59 -1.33
N ARG A 112 -8.07 -5.21 -1.20
CA ARG A 112 -9.27 -4.81 -1.97
C ARG A 112 -9.73 -3.41 -1.63
N THR A 113 -9.72 -3.05 -0.35
CA THR A 113 -10.09 -1.70 0.10
C THR A 113 -9.17 -0.65 -0.51
N GLU A 114 -7.85 -0.88 -0.49
CA GLU A 114 -6.88 0.03 -1.11
C GLU A 114 -7.01 0.07 -2.64
N CYS A 115 -7.30 -1.07 -3.28
CA CYS A 115 -7.57 -1.10 -4.73
C CYS A 115 -8.80 -0.26 -5.07
N ASP A 116 -9.88 -0.38 -4.30
CA ASP A 116 -11.11 0.39 -4.52
C ASP A 116 -10.87 1.88 -4.32
N HIS A 117 -10.11 2.25 -3.30
CA HIS A 117 -9.68 3.62 -3.06
C HIS A 117 -8.88 4.20 -4.23
N LEU A 118 -7.83 3.49 -4.68
CA LEU A 118 -6.98 3.95 -5.77
C LEU A 118 -7.72 4.06 -7.10
N LEU A 119 -8.65 3.14 -7.38
CA LEU A 119 -9.51 3.22 -8.56
C LEU A 119 -10.41 4.46 -8.52
N ALA A 120 -10.98 4.79 -7.35
CA ALA A 120 -11.76 6.00 -7.19
C ALA A 120 -10.92 7.28 -7.38
N GLN A 121 -9.66 7.29 -6.93
CA GLN A 121 -8.77 8.42 -7.17
C GLN A 121 -8.36 8.55 -8.65
N ALA A 122 -8.19 7.43 -9.37
CA ALA A 122 -7.78 7.42 -10.77
C ALA A 122 -8.75 8.20 -11.67
N ASP A 123 -10.04 8.19 -11.37
CA ASP A 123 -11.08 8.89 -12.14
C ASP A 123 -10.86 10.41 -12.20
N SER A 124 -10.30 11.00 -11.14
CA SER A 124 -10.05 12.45 -11.04
C SER A 124 -8.64 12.87 -11.45
N VAL A 125 -7.73 11.94 -11.75
CA VAL A 125 -6.34 12.25 -12.14
C VAL A 125 -6.28 13.15 -13.38
N PRO A 126 -7.05 12.94 -14.46
CA PRO A 126 -6.99 13.81 -15.62
C PRO A 126 -7.31 15.27 -15.30
N GLU A 127 -8.31 15.53 -14.46
CA GLU A 127 -8.68 16.89 -14.03
C GLU A 127 -7.58 17.52 -13.18
N MET A 128 -7.02 16.77 -12.22
CA MET A 128 -5.95 17.28 -11.36
C MET A 128 -4.68 17.59 -12.15
N SER A 129 -4.37 16.85 -13.21
CA SER A 129 -3.21 17.13 -14.07
C SER A 129 -3.31 18.46 -14.82
N GLU A 130 -4.50 18.98 -15.08
CA GLU A 130 -4.68 20.30 -15.73
C GLU A 130 -4.44 21.47 -14.75
N LEU A 131 -4.33 21.18 -13.45
CA LEU A 131 -4.11 22.17 -12.38
C LEU A 131 -2.64 22.27 -11.95
N LEU A 132 -1.76 21.44 -12.51
CA LEU A 132 -0.31 21.41 -12.26
C LEU A 132 0.43 22.35 -13.23
#